data_AF-A0A7Y6GAS9-F1
#
_entry.id   AF-A0A7Y6GAS9-F1
#
_cell.length_a   1.000
_cell.length_b   1.000
_cell.length_c   1.000
_cell.angle_alpha   90.00
_cell.angle_beta   90.00
_cell.angle_gamma   90.00
#
_symmetry.space_group_name_H-M   'P 1'
#
loop_
_entity.id
_entity.type
_entity.pdbx_description
1 polymer ?
#
loop_
_entity_poly.entity_id
_entity_poly.type
_entity_poly.pdbx_seq_one_letter_code
_entity_poly.pdbx_strand_id
1 'polypeptide(L)'
;MDSAAKGLTLRSHTGVAYRFDPGALCLELLTTGGPGPYRRYEVLHTPVDVGAWAERSRLEPTPVPEVSEAEVAGLRELRDALFRVVDAHTRGEPYPPRDLEILNAAAARPALAPAIAPDGSREWAGTPTGTQLAATVARDAVELLTGPFAHRIRTCAAEDCHLIYVDTSRPGRRRWCSMEHCGNRHKVRALRARHTEEG
;
A
#
# COMPACT_ATOMS: atom_id res chain seq x y z
N MET A 1 -14.63 16.73 -9.96
CA MET A 1 -13.23 16.93 -9.55
C MET A 1 -12.46 15.77 -10.08
N ASP A 2 -11.67 16.08 -11.11
CA ASP A 2 -11.05 15.14 -12.02
C ASP A 2 -10.09 14.21 -11.26
N SER A 3 -10.21 12.92 -11.53
CA SER A 3 -9.40 11.87 -10.93
C SER A 3 -8.01 11.92 -11.54
N ALA A 4 -7.19 12.88 -11.12
CA ALA A 4 -5.75 12.81 -11.30
C ALA A 4 -5.30 11.44 -10.77
N ALA A 5 -4.98 10.57 -11.73
CA ALA A 5 -4.48 9.20 -11.63
C ALA A 5 -4.12 8.70 -10.22
N LYS A 6 -5.10 8.36 -9.38
CA LYS A 6 -4.83 7.70 -8.10
C LYS A 6 -4.16 6.35 -8.38
N GLY A 7 -2.96 6.14 -7.85
CA GLY A 7 -2.27 4.85 -7.91
C GLY A 7 -0.79 4.94 -8.29
N LEU A 8 -0.06 3.91 -7.88
CA LEU A 8 1.38 3.75 -8.05
C LEU A 8 1.69 3.09 -9.41
N THR A 9 2.81 3.46 -10.02
CA THR A 9 3.40 2.68 -11.12
C THR A 9 4.30 1.59 -10.54
N LEU A 10 3.90 0.33 -10.74
CA LEU A 10 4.67 -0.85 -10.37
C LEU A 10 5.28 -1.52 -11.61
N ARG A 11 6.31 -2.32 -11.40
CA ARG A 11 6.91 -3.16 -12.44
C ARG A 11 6.75 -4.63 -12.06
N SER A 12 6.23 -5.42 -12.98
CA SER A 12 6.14 -6.88 -12.83
C SER A 12 7.53 -7.53 -12.90
N HIS A 13 7.62 -8.80 -12.56
CA HIS A 13 8.86 -9.60 -12.66
C HIS A 13 9.46 -9.67 -14.08
N THR A 14 8.66 -9.35 -15.12
CA THR A 14 9.07 -9.35 -16.54
C THR A 14 9.36 -7.94 -17.02
N GLY A 15 9.42 -6.95 -16.12
CA GLY A 15 9.74 -5.55 -16.43
C GLY A 15 8.56 -4.72 -16.92
N VAL A 16 7.39 -5.33 -17.20
CA VAL A 16 6.19 -4.61 -17.64
C VAL A 16 5.71 -3.67 -16.55
N ALA A 17 5.63 -2.38 -16.86
CA ALA A 17 5.07 -1.36 -16.00
C ALA A 17 3.53 -1.41 -16.05
N TYR A 18 2.89 -1.23 -14.91
CA TYR A 18 1.44 -1.15 -14.80
C TYR A 18 1.04 -0.25 -13.64
N ARG A 19 -0.14 0.35 -13.74
CA ARG A 19 -0.78 1.13 -12.69
C ARG A 19 -1.45 0.20 -11.68
N PHE A 20 -1.24 0.52 -10.42
CA PHE A 20 -1.87 -0.14 -9.30
C PHE A 20 -2.39 0.90 -8.31
N ASP A 21 -3.70 0.93 -8.10
CA ASP A 21 -4.30 1.65 -7.00
C ASP A 21 -4.72 0.66 -5.89
N PRO A 22 -4.04 0.67 -4.72
CA PRO A 22 -4.45 -0.12 -3.57
C PRO A 22 -5.66 0.46 -2.83
N GLY A 23 -6.03 1.73 -3.06
CA GLY A 23 -7.23 2.36 -2.50
C GLY A 23 -7.09 2.93 -1.08
N ALA A 24 -5.94 2.79 -0.42
CA ALA A 24 -5.63 3.34 0.90
C ALA A 24 -4.13 3.60 1.05
N LEU A 25 -3.75 4.58 1.88
CA LEU A 25 -2.34 4.97 2.08
C LEU A 25 -1.53 3.83 2.73
N CYS A 26 -2.09 3.18 3.74
CA CYS A 26 -1.42 2.09 4.45
C CYS A 26 -1.04 0.94 3.50
N LEU A 27 -1.87 0.68 2.50
CA LEU A 27 -1.63 -0.37 1.50
C LEU A 27 -0.61 0.06 0.44
N GLU A 28 -0.34 1.35 0.25
CA GLU A 28 0.77 1.83 -0.60
C GLU A 28 2.13 1.47 -0.01
N LEU A 29 2.26 1.50 1.32
CA LEU A 29 3.49 1.09 2.01
C LEU A 29 3.80 -0.40 1.75
N LEU A 30 2.78 -1.25 1.63
CA LEU A 30 2.95 -2.69 1.34
C LEU A 30 3.55 -2.98 -0.05
N THR A 31 3.61 -1.98 -0.94
CA THR A 31 4.25 -2.15 -2.26
C THR A 31 5.76 -1.98 -2.23
N THR A 32 6.33 -1.56 -1.10
CA THR A 32 7.76 -1.24 -0.95
C THR A 32 8.62 -2.42 -0.48
N GLY A 33 8.03 -3.61 -0.32
CA GLY A 33 8.69 -4.78 0.25
C GLY A 33 7.75 -5.58 1.15
N GLY A 34 8.31 -6.37 2.05
CA GLY A 34 7.54 -7.09 3.05
C GLY A 34 8.31 -8.25 3.69
N PRO A 35 7.65 -9.02 4.57
CA PRO A 35 8.28 -10.10 5.29
C PRO A 35 8.57 -11.33 4.40
N GLY A 36 9.46 -12.20 4.86
CA GLY A 36 9.71 -13.51 4.25
C GLY A 36 10.07 -13.43 2.76
N PRO A 37 9.29 -14.04 1.84
CA PRO A 37 9.58 -14.01 0.40
C PRO A 37 9.43 -12.61 -0.21
N TYR A 38 8.69 -11.69 0.42
CA TYR A 38 8.44 -10.34 -0.10
C TYR A 38 9.64 -9.41 0.08
N ARG A 39 10.64 -9.80 0.88
CA ARG A 39 11.89 -9.04 1.06
C ARG A 39 12.64 -8.76 -0.25
N ARG A 40 12.40 -9.58 -1.28
CA ARG A 40 12.97 -9.41 -2.62
C ARG A 40 12.50 -8.13 -3.33
N TYR A 41 11.42 -7.53 -2.83
CA TYR A 41 10.84 -6.28 -3.33
C TYR A 41 11.19 -5.07 -2.45
N GLU A 42 12.11 -5.23 -1.49
CA GLU A 42 12.55 -4.13 -0.64
C GLU A 42 13.06 -2.97 -1.49
N VAL A 43 12.57 -1.77 -1.21
CA VAL A 43 13.07 -0.53 -1.81
C VAL A 43 13.39 0.54 -0.77
N LEU A 44 13.03 0.35 0.51
CA LEU A 44 13.31 1.32 1.58
C LEU A 44 14.68 0.99 2.20
N HIS A 45 15.76 1.35 1.52
CA HIS A 45 17.13 1.09 2.00
C HIS A 45 17.73 2.26 2.76
N THR A 46 17.34 3.48 2.41
CA THR A 46 17.93 4.73 2.88
C THR A 46 16.83 5.76 3.15
N PRO A 47 17.15 6.87 3.87
CA PRO A 47 16.25 8.01 4.02
C PRO A 47 15.70 8.58 2.70
N VAL A 48 16.53 8.57 1.65
CA VAL A 48 16.14 9.05 0.32
C VAL A 48 15.01 8.21 -0.28
N ASP A 49 15.03 6.89 -0.05
CA ASP A 49 13.98 5.99 -0.54
C ASP A 49 12.63 6.26 0.13
N VAL A 50 12.64 6.63 1.41
CA VAL A 50 11.43 7.04 2.14
C VAL A 50 10.85 8.33 1.56
N GLY A 51 11.71 9.31 1.24
CA GLY A 51 11.31 10.53 0.55
C GLY A 51 10.67 10.24 -0.81
N ALA A 52 11.30 9.39 -1.62
CA ALA A 52 10.78 9.00 -2.94
C ALA A 52 9.46 8.21 -2.87
N TRP A 53 9.28 7.38 -1.83
CA TRP A 53 8.00 6.73 -1.57
C TRP A 53 6.92 7.72 -1.14
N ALA A 54 7.24 8.62 -0.20
CA ALA A 54 6.29 9.61 0.32
C ALA A 54 5.81 10.57 -0.80
N GLU A 55 6.72 11.01 -1.66
CA GLU A 55 6.41 11.79 -2.86
C GLU A 55 5.44 11.03 -3.77
N ARG A 56 5.61 9.73 -4.01
CA ARG A 56 4.70 8.99 -4.91
C ARG A 56 3.38 8.53 -4.27
N SER A 57 3.22 8.75 -2.97
CA SER A 57 2.09 8.25 -2.19
C SER A 57 0.94 9.25 -2.12
N ARG A 58 -0.18 8.87 -1.49
CA ARG A 58 -1.30 9.77 -1.16
C ARG A 58 -0.96 10.92 -0.21
N LEU A 59 0.29 11.02 0.24
CA LEU A 59 0.75 12.10 1.08
C LEU A 59 1.02 13.39 0.29
N GLU A 60 1.06 13.36 -1.06
CA GLU A 60 1.26 14.56 -1.88
C GLU A 60 0.27 15.71 -1.58
N PRO A 61 0.75 16.96 -1.57
CA PRO A 61 2.16 17.35 -1.64
C PRO A 61 2.86 17.06 -0.30
N THR A 62 4.01 16.38 -0.33
CA THR A 62 4.87 16.15 0.84
C THR A 62 6.20 16.85 0.64
N PRO A 63 6.62 17.78 1.54
CA PRO A 63 8.00 18.24 1.58
C PRO A 63 8.96 17.05 1.73
N VAL A 64 10.22 17.21 1.31
CA VAL A 64 11.24 16.18 1.52
C VAL A 64 11.33 15.90 3.03
N PRO A 65 11.06 14.66 3.49
CA PRO A 65 11.02 14.36 4.91
C PRO A 65 12.45 14.30 5.49
N GLU A 66 12.58 14.69 6.75
CA GLU A 66 13.78 14.46 7.55
C GLU A 66 13.69 13.08 8.20
N VAL A 67 14.42 12.12 7.62
CA VAL A 67 14.36 10.71 8.02
C VAL A 67 15.74 10.24 8.44
N SER A 68 15.83 9.63 9.62
CA SER A 68 17.04 8.92 10.08
C SER A 68 17.05 7.45 9.63
N GLU A 69 18.22 6.83 9.58
CA GLU A 69 18.34 5.38 9.29
C GLU A 69 17.52 4.52 10.26
N ALA A 70 17.43 4.92 11.52
CA ALA A 70 16.59 4.25 12.52
C ALA A 70 15.10 4.33 12.18
N GLU A 71 14.64 5.45 11.61
CA GLU A 71 13.25 5.61 11.17
C GLU A 71 12.96 4.85 9.87
N VAL A 72 13.94 4.68 8.98
CA VAL A 72 13.83 3.75 7.84
C VAL A 72 13.58 2.33 8.35
N ALA A 73 14.37 1.88 9.33
CA ALA A 73 14.18 0.57 9.96
C ALA A 73 12.80 0.44 10.64
N GLY A 74 12.37 1.48 11.37
CA GLY A 74 11.04 1.52 12.00
C GLY A 74 9.88 1.48 11.01
N LEU A 75 10.00 2.15 9.86
CA LEU A 75 9.01 2.07 8.78
C LEU A 75 8.92 0.67 8.17
N ARG A 76 10.05 -0.02 8.01
CA ARG A 76 10.08 -1.41 7.53
C ARG A 76 9.47 -2.37 8.55
N GLU A 77 9.73 -2.17 9.83
CA GLU A 77 9.09 -2.95 10.91
C GLU A 77 7.57 -2.75 10.91
N LEU A 78 7.10 -1.50 10.84
CA LEU A 78 5.68 -1.17 10.72
C LEU A 78 5.06 -1.80 9.46
N ARG A 79 5.72 -1.68 8.31
CA ARG A 79 5.25 -2.28 7.05
C ARG A 79 5.06 -3.78 7.20
N ASP A 80 6.04 -4.48 7.77
CA ASP A 80 6.02 -5.92 7.89
C ASP A 80 4.93 -6.38 8.88
N ALA A 81 4.72 -5.65 9.97
CA ALA A 81 3.62 -5.87 10.91
C ALA A 81 2.25 -5.63 10.24
N LEU A 82 2.11 -4.50 9.53
CA LEU A 82 0.91 -4.17 8.77
C LEU A 82 0.61 -5.23 7.71
N PHE A 83 1.62 -5.73 6.99
CA PHE A 83 1.46 -6.79 6.01
C PHE A 83 0.81 -8.03 6.63
N ARG A 84 1.33 -8.48 7.77
CA ARG A 84 0.81 -9.68 8.47
C ARG A 84 -0.60 -9.47 9.01
N VAL A 85 -0.91 -8.29 9.57
CA VAL A 85 -2.27 -7.95 10.03
C VAL A 85 -3.26 -7.95 8.87
N VAL A 86 -2.90 -7.31 7.75
CA VAL A 86 -3.77 -7.22 6.57
C VAL A 86 -3.93 -8.59 5.89
N ASP A 87 -2.87 -9.39 5.79
CA ASP A 87 -2.98 -10.77 5.24
C ASP A 87 -3.93 -11.62 6.11
N ALA A 88 -3.77 -11.61 7.44
CA ALA A 88 -4.69 -12.27 8.37
C ALA A 88 -6.13 -11.78 8.20
N HIS A 89 -6.32 -10.46 8.05
CA HIS A 89 -7.63 -9.87 7.77
C HIS A 89 -8.28 -10.45 6.51
N THR A 90 -7.53 -10.53 5.40
CA THR A 90 -8.07 -11.07 4.14
C THR A 90 -8.41 -12.56 4.20
N ARG A 91 -7.82 -13.30 5.14
CA ARG A 91 -8.09 -14.72 5.39
C ARG A 91 -9.20 -14.96 6.43
N GLY A 92 -9.65 -13.91 7.13
CA GLY A 92 -10.57 -14.03 8.26
C GLY A 92 -9.92 -14.70 9.48
N GLU A 93 -8.59 -14.58 9.61
CA GLU A 93 -7.81 -15.14 10.71
C GLU A 93 -7.62 -14.12 11.84
N PRO A 94 -7.40 -14.58 13.10
CA PRO A 94 -7.03 -13.69 14.18
C PRO A 94 -5.75 -12.90 13.87
N TYR A 95 -5.73 -11.62 14.22
CA TYR A 95 -4.55 -10.79 14.03
C TYR A 95 -3.41 -11.21 14.97
N PRO A 96 -2.15 -11.26 14.49
CA PRO A 96 -1.01 -11.56 15.36
C PRO A 96 -0.85 -10.48 16.45
N PRO A 97 -0.83 -10.83 17.75
CA PRO A 97 -0.83 -9.84 18.84
C PRO A 97 0.33 -8.85 18.78
N ARG A 98 1.55 -9.34 18.51
CA ARG A 98 2.75 -8.49 18.41
C ARG A 98 2.67 -7.50 17.25
N ASP A 99 2.12 -7.91 16.11
CA ASP A 99 2.00 -7.03 14.95
C ASP A 99 0.93 -5.95 15.19
N LEU A 100 -0.14 -6.28 15.91
CA LEU A 100 -1.11 -5.29 16.40
C LEU A 100 -0.49 -4.30 17.38
N GLU A 101 0.34 -4.75 18.31
CA GLU A 101 1.05 -3.87 19.25
C GLU A 101 1.92 -2.86 18.51
N ILE A 102 2.70 -3.30 17.51
CA ILE A 102 3.53 -2.43 16.67
C ILE A 102 2.66 -1.39 15.93
N LEU A 103 1.57 -1.85 15.30
CA LEU A 103 0.67 -0.98 14.55
C LEU A 103 0.01 0.07 15.46
N ASN A 104 -0.53 -0.36 16.60
CA ASN A 104 -1.20 0.54 17.55
C ASN A 104 -0.22 1.50 18.22
N ALA A 105 0.99 1.06 18.55
CA ALA A 105 2.03 1.93 19.09
C ALA A 105 2.43 3.02 18.09
N ALA A 106 2.56 2.68 16.80
CA ALA A 106 2.82 3.68 15.76
C ALA A 106 1.64 4.66 15.61
N ALA A 107 0.40 4.16 15.59
CA ALA A 107 -0.80 5.00 15.46
C ALA A 107 -0.98 6.00 16.63
N ALA A 108 -0.51 5.64 17.82
CA ALA A 108 -0.56 6.49 19.02
C ALA A 108 0.41 7.69 18.99
N ARG A 109 1.43 7.67 18.12
CA ARG A 109 2.39 8.79 17.98
C ARG A 109 1.76 9.96 17.20
N PRO A 110 2.30 11.19 17.29
CA PRO A 110 1.85 12.30 16.46
C PRO A 110 1.98 11.97 14.97
N ALA A 111 0.87 12.07 14.23
CA ALA A 111 0.84 11.94 12.78
C ALA A 111 1.18 13.29 12.10
N LEU A 112 1.25 13.27 10.77
CA LEU A 112 1.37 14.51 10.00
C LEU A 112 0.16 15.41 10.26
N ALA A 113 0.42 16.70 10.45
CA ALA A 113 -0.60 17.70 10.70
C ALA A 113 -0.90 18.44 9.39
N PRO A 114 -2.13 18.36 8.83
CA PRO A 114 -2.48 19.16 7.67
C PRO A 114 -2.52 20.65 8.02
N ALA A 115 -2.09 21.50 7.09
CA ALA A 115 -2.13 22.94 7.20
C ALA A 115 -2.60 23.58 5.88
N ILE A 116 -2.91 24.87 5.95
CA ILE A 116 -3.29 25.69 4.79
C ILE A 116 -2.15 26.67 4.55
N ALA A 117 -1.55 26.61 3.36
CA ALA A 117 -0.51 27.51 2.91
C ALA A 117 -1.09 28.92 2.64
N PRO A 118 -0.26 29.99 2.60
CA PRO A 118 -0.74 31.36 2.34
C PRO A 118 -1.50 31.55 1.02
N ASP A 119 -1.25 30.69 0.03
CA ASP A 119 -1.94 30.70 -1.27
C ASP A 119 -3.29 29.94 -1.25
N GLY A 120 -3.70 29.42 -0.08
CA GLY A 120 -4.93 28.65 0.11
C GLY A 120 -4.80 27.17 -0.25
N SER A 121 -3.63 26.71 -0.70
CA SER A 121 -3.39 25.29 -0.97
C SER A 121 -3.18 24.49 0.32
N ARG A 122 -3.36 23.17 0.22
CA ARG A 122 -3.16 22.24 1.34
C ARG A 122 -1.68 21.85 1.41
N GLU A 123 -1.11 21.91 2.60
CA GLU A 123 0.25 21.47 2.90
C GLU A 123 0.32 20.62 4.18
N TRP A 124 1.52 20.16 4.53
CA TRP A 124 1.81 19.60 5.84
C TRP A 124 2.53 20.64 6.69
N ALA A 125 2.16 20.75 7.96
CA ALA A 125 2.82 21.65 8.89
C ALA A 125 4.24 21.17 9.20
N GLY A 126 5.22 22.05 9.01
CA GLY A 126 6.64 21.77 9.28
C GLY A 126 7.25 20.72 8.36
N THR A 127 8.47 20.28 8.69
CA THR A 127 9.16 19.21 7.95
C THR A 127 8.69 17.84 8.46
N PRO A 128 8.13 16.98 7.60
CA PRO A 128 7.73 15.62 7.99
C PRO A 128 8.92 14.78 8.49
N THR A 129 8.71 14.02 9.56
CA THR A 129 9.67 12.99 10.03
C THR A 129 9.25 11.58 9.65
N GLY A 130 10.20 10.64 9.61
CA GLY A 130 9.89 9.23 9.38
C GLY A 130 8.90 8.65 10.41
N THR A 131 9.01 9.09 11.66
CA THR A 131 8.05 8.78 12.72
C THR A 131 6.63 9.28 12.43
N GLN A 132 6.46 10.51 11.95
CA GLN A 132 5.14 11.04 11.60
C GLN A 132 4.55 10.36 10.37
N LEU A 133 5.37 9.98 9.40
CA LEU A 133 4.96 9.17 8.25
C LEU A 133 4.42 7.82 8.73
N ALA A 134 5.17 7.12 9.59
CA ALA A 134 4.75 5.85 10.18
C ALA A 134 3.43 5.97 10.96
N ALA A 135 3.28 7.01 11.79
CA ALA A 135 2.05 7.26 12.53
C ALA A 135 0.84 7.54 11.61
N THR A 136 1.05 8.27 10.51
CA THR A 136 0.01 8.57 9.53
C THR A 136 -0.46 7.31 8.80
N VAL A 137 0.48 6.47 8.35
CA VAL A 137 0.18 5.16 7.74
C VAL A 137 -0.56 4.26 8.73
N ALA A 138 -0.10 4.19 9.99
CA ALA A 138 -0.71 3.36 11.01
C ALA A 138 -2.15 3.79 11.34
N ARG A 139 -2.42 5.09 11.40
CA ARG A 139 -3.79 5.61 11.59
C ARG A 139 -4.70 5.29 10.40
N ASP A 140 -4.22 5.46 9.16
CA ASP A 140 -4.97 5.06 7.96
C ASP A 140 -5.28 3.55 7.96
N ALA A 141 -4.36 2.71 8.44
CA ALA A 141 -4.60 1.27 8.59
C ALA A 141 -5.70 0.97 9.62
N VAL A 142 -5.68 1.64 10.77
CA VAL A 142 -6.72 1.50 11.80
C VAL A 142 -8.09 1.91 11.25
N GLU A 143 -8.17 3.06 10.58
CA GLU A 143 -9.40 3.55 9.94
C GLU A 143 -9.89 2.57 8.86
N LEU A 144 -9.00 2.03 8.05
CA LEU A 144 -9.36 1.06 7.01
C LEU A 144 -9.88 -0.26 7.62
N LEU A 145 -9.16 -0.84 8.57
CA LEU A 145 -9.44 -2.16 9.15
C LEU A 145 -10.67 -2.17 10.05
N THR A 146 -11.04 -1.02 10.63
CA THR A 146 -12.24 -0.84 11.47
C THR A 146 -13.39 -0.15 10.74
N GLY A 147 -13.13 0.35 9.53
CA GLY A 147 -14.06 1.18 8.77
C GLY A 147 -15.04 0.41 7.89
N PRO A 148 -15.92 1.14 7.18
CA PRO A 148 -16.95 0.54 6.33
C PRO A 148 -16.40 -0.28 5.16
N PHE A 149 -15.14 -0.05 4.78
CA PHE A 149 -14.46 -0.76 3.69
C PHE A 149 -13.63 -1.96 4.14
N ALA A 150 -13.58 -2.30 5.43
CA ALA A 150 -12.79 -3.42 5.94
C ALA A 150 -13.10 -4.73 5.19
N HIS A 151 -14.38 -5.08 5.07
CA HIS A 151 -14.85 -6.27 4.33
C HIS A 151 -14.55 -6.25 2.81
N ARG A 152 -14.03 -5.14 2.28
CA ARG A 152 -13.65 -4.97 0.86
C ARG A 152 -12.15 -5.00 0.65
N ILE A 153 -11.34 -5.27 1.68
CA ILE A 153 -9.91 -5.53 1.54
C ILE A 153 -9.73 -6.91 0.92
N ARG A 154 -8.96 -7.01 -0.16
CA ARG A 154 -8.81 -8.21 -0.97
C ARG A 154 -7.36 -8.39 -1.41
N THR A 155 -6.95 -9.66 -1.49
CA THR A 155 -5.72 -10.06 -2.20
C THR A 155 -6.06 -10.31 -3.68
N CYS A 156 -5.14 -9.95 -4.58
CA CYS A 156 -5.28 -10.24 -6.01
C CYS A 156 -5.53 -11.72 -6.28
N ALA A 157 -6.49 -12.05 -7.15
CA ALA A 157 -6.85 -13.42 -7.47
C ALA A 157 -5.94 -14.10 -8.52
N ALA A 158 -4.82 -13.46 -8.92
CA ALA A 158 -3.84 -14.10 -9.80
C ALA A 158 -2.89 -14.97 -8.97
N GLU A 159 -2.58 -16.18 -9.45
CA GLU A 159 -1.82 -17.22 -8.72
C GLU A 159 -0.46 -16.76 -8.16
N ASP A 160 0.19 -15.80 -8.83
CA ASP A 160 1.52 -15.30 -8.52
C ASP A 160 1.53 -13.81 -8.12
N CYS A 161 0.37 -13.27 -7.72
CA CYS A 161 0.23 -11.87 -7.30
C CYS A 161 -0.33 -11.77 -5.89
N HIS A 162 0.43 -11.17 -4.99
CA HIS A 162 0.05 -11.01 -3.57
C HIS A 162 -0.28 -9.55 -3.21
N LEU A 163 -0.54 -8.70 -4.20
CA LEU A 163 -0.92 -7.32 -3.94
C LEU A 163 -2.29 -7.26 -3.26
N ILE A 164 -2.36 -6.51 -2.17
CA ILE A 164 -3.57 -6.30 -1.37
C ILE A 164 -4.14 -4.91 -1.69
N TYR A 165 -5.44 -4.82 -1.85
CA TYR A 165 -6.14 -3.59 -2.19
C TYR A 165 -7.52 -3.52 -1.53
N VAL A 166 -8.03 -2.31 -1.38
CA VAL A 166 -9.44 -2.05 -1.07
C VAL A 166 -10.23 -2.02 -2.38
N ASP A 167 -11.28 -2.82 -2.46
CA ASP A 167 -12.21 -2.77 -3.57
C ASP A 167 -13.12 -1.55 -3.45
N THR A 168 -12.71 -0.44 -4.06
CA THR A 168 -13.48 0.80 -4.16
C THR A 168 -14.45 0.81 -5.35
N SER A 169 -14.52 -0.28 -6.14
CA SER A 169 -15.41 -0.34 -7.29
C SER A 169 -16.87 -0.30 -6.86
N ARG A 170 -17.72 0.33 -7.67
CA ARG A 170 -19.17 0.39 -7.44
C ARG A 170 -19.80 -1.00 -7.18
N PRO A 171 -19.52 -2.06 -7.98
CA PRO A 171 -20.10 -3.37 -7.74
C PRO A 171 -19.42 -4.18 -6.61
N GLY A 172 -18.25 -3.77 -6.10
CA GLY A 172 -17.55 -4.49 -5.02
C GLY A 172 -17.07 -5.89 -5.38
N ARG A 173 -16.81 -6.11 -6.67
CA ARG A 173 -16.45 -7.40 -7.25
C ARG A 173 -15.11 -7.36 -8.01
N ARG A 174 -14.22 -6.42 -7.67
CA ARG A 174 -12.85 -6.37 -8.22
C ARG A 174 -12.09 -7.61 -7.75
N ARG A 175 -11.62 -8.41 -8.71
CA ARG A 175 -10.83 -9.64 -8.45
C ARG A 175 -9.32 -9.46 -8.64
N TRP A 176 -8.90 -8.40 -9.32
CA TRP A 176 -7.50 -8.21 -9.72
C TRP A 176 -6.98 -6.87 -9.23
N CYS A 177 -5.70 -6.84 -8.82
CA CYS A 177 -4.99 -5.60 -8.46
C CYS A 177 -4.94 -4.62 -9.65
N SER A 178 -4.93 -5.11 -10.88
CA SER A 178 -4.92 -4.28 -12.07
C SER A 178 -5.57 -5.04 -13.21
N MET A 179 -6.60 -4.45 -13.82
CA MET A 179 -7.29 -5.04 -14.97
C MET A 179 -6.34 -5.12 -16.17
N GLU A 180 -5.54 -4.07 -16.41
CA GLU A 180 -4.57 -3.99 -17.50
C GLU A 180 -3.41 -4.99 -17.36
N HIS A 181 -3.07 -5.39 -16.12
CA HIS A 181 -2.01 -6.35 -15.86
C HIS A 181 -2.54 -7.75 -15.49
N CYS A 182 -2.93 -7.97 -14.23
CA CYS A 182 -3.35 -9.30 -13.75
C CYS A 182 -4.66 -9.78 -14.41
N GLY A 183 -5.61 -8.87 -14.69
CA GLY A 183 -6.83 -9.21 -15.41
C GLY A 183 -6.56 -9.70 -16.84
N ASN A 184 -5.68 -9.01 -17.57
CA ASN A 184 -5.27 -9.41 -18.92
C ASN A 184 -4.45 -10.70 -18.93
N ARG A 185 -3.52 -10.89 -17.98
CA ARG A 185 -2.77 -12.15 -17.82
C ARG A 185 -3.71 -13.34 -17.66
N HIS A 186 -4.75 -13.21 -16.84
CA HIS A 186 -5.76 -14.26 -16.67
C HIS A 186 -6.54 -14.53 -17.98
N LYS A 187 -6.99 -13.48 -18.69
CA LYS A 187 -7.70 -13.64 -19.98
C LYS A 187 -6.86 -14.39 -21.01
N VAL A 188 -5.57 -14.04 -21.13
CA VAL A 188 -4.64 -14.70 -22.07
C VAL A 188 -4.43 -16.17 -21.73
N ARG A 189 -4.21 -16.50 -20.45
CA ARG A 189 -4.09 -17.90 -20.00
C ARG A 189 -5.35 -18.72 -20.32
N ALA A 190 -6.53 -18.17 -20.02
CA ALA A 190 -7.79 -18.84 -20.30
C ALA A 190 -8.05 -19.08 -21.80
N LEU A 191 -7.62 -18.14 -22.67
CA LEU A 191 -7.70 -18.32 -24.12
C LEU A 191 -6.78 -19.45 -24.60
N ARG A 192 -5.53 -19.51 -24.11
CA ARG A 192 -4.57 -20.56 -24.47
C ARG A 192 -5.03 -21.96 -24.03
N ALA A 193 -5.63 -22.08 -22.85
CA ALA A 193 -6.17 -23.35 -22.37
C ALA A 193 -7.25 -23.90 -23.32
N ARG A 194 -8.23 -23.06 -23.71
CA ARG A 194 -9.29 -23.46 -24.66
C ARG A 194 -8.75 -23.94 -26.01
N HIS A 195 -7.75 -23.24 -26.56
CA HIS A 195 -7.14 -23.65 -27.84
C HIS A 195 -6.33 -24.95 -27.76
N THR A 196 -5.93 -25.39 -26.56
CA THR A 196 -5.21 -26.65 -26.36
C THR A 196 -6.18 -27.83 -26.14
N GLU A 197 -7.43 -27.55 -25.75
CA GLU A 197 -8.48 -28.56 -25.57
C GLU A 197 -9.27 -28.86 -26.86
N GLU A 198 -9.23 -27.93 -27.83
CA GLU A 198 -9.92 -28.04 -29.13
C GLU A 198 -9.04 -28.57 -30.27
N GLY A 199 -7.76 -28.87 -30.01
CA GLY A 199 -6.79 -29.39 -30.99
C GLY A 199 -6.22 -30.74 -30.57
#